data_AF-A0A1H5NHX6-F1
#
_entry.id   AF-A0A1H5NHX6-F1
#
_cell.length_a   1.000
_cell.length_b   1.000
_cell.length_c   1.000
_cell.angle_alpha   90.00
_cell.angle_beta   90.00
_cell.angle_gamma   90.00
#
_symmetry.space_group_name_H-M   'P 1'
#
loop_
_entity.id
_entity.type
_entity.pdbx_description
1 polymer ?
#
loop_
_entity_poly.entity_id
_entity_poly.type
_entity_poly.pdbx_seq_one_letter_code
_entity_poly.pdbx_strand_id
1 'polypeptide(L)'
;MDSDEVAAFWKHARVRGKVAWLEAFIGQHRESTLPPPAFSFAPEPHVAQDMAEAVLDGRRTAVSTLRSEFPSDDDLPRVGDLAIVLDGHEHPVALIRTVEVRVRPFAEVDEQHARGEGEESVQAWQRRYWTSLGADEGSEVVLERIALVFPQVAEATGQVHQYT
;
A
#
# COMPACT_ATOMS: atom_id res chain seq x y z
N MET A 1 0.08 18.28 3.98
CA MET A 1 1.12 17.35 4.45
C MET A 1 2.29 18.11 5.10
N ASP A 2 2.64 17.77 6.34
CA ASP A 2 3.82 18.30 7.03
C ASP A 2 5.06 17.42 6.79
N SER A 3 6.09 17.99 6.16
CA SER A 3 7.34 17.28 5.82
C SER A 3 8.12 16.84 7.07
N ASP A 4 8.07 17.61 8.16
CA ASP A 4 8.79 17.28 9.39
C ASP A 4 8.12 16.09 10.11
N GLU A 5 6.79 16.03 10.05
CA GLU A 5 6.00 14.91 10.58
C GLU A 5 6.30 13.61 9.83
N VAL A 6 6.30 13.64 8.50
CA VAL A 6 6.65 12.49 7.65
C VAL A 6 8.09 12.02 7.93
N ALA A 7 9.04 12.94 8.08
CA ALA A 7 10.43 12.61 8.41
C ALA A 7 10.55 11.97 9.81
N ALA A 8 9.81 12.48 10.79
CA ALA A 8 9.76 11.93 12.14
C ALA A 8 9.14 10.52 12.16
N PHE A 9 8.03 10.32 11.45
CA PHE A 9 7.40 9.01 11.28
C PHE A 9 8.37 8.02 10.63
N TRP A 10 9.00 8.40 9.50
CA TRP A 10 9.96 7.55 8.81
C TRP A 10 11.11 7.09 9.71
N LYS A 11 11.70 8.03 10.47
CA LYS A 11 12.77 7.71 11.42
C LYS A 11 12.34 6.64 12.43
N HIS A 12 11.08 6.69 12.89
CA HIS A 12 10.54 5.71 13.81
C HIS A 12 10.22 4.36 13.13
N ALA A 13 9.49 4.42 12.01
CA ALA A 13 9.02 3.27 11.26
C ALA A 13 10.17 2.42 10.70
N ARG A 14 11.24 3.03 10.17
CA ARG A 14 12.39 2.28 9.62
C ARG A 14 13.10 1.42 10.66
N VAL A 15 13.17 1.89 11.90
CA VAL A 15 13.80 1.17 13.01
C VAL A 15 12.89 0.06 13.51
N ARG A 16 11.62 0.37 13.75
CA ARG A 16 10.64 -0.59 14.32
C ARG A 16 10.14 -1.62 13.32
N GLY A 17 9.96 -1.23 12.06
CA GLY A 17 9.59 -2.10 10.94
C GLY A 17 10.73 -2.97 10.42
N LYS A 18 11.93 -2.91 11.05
CA LYS A 18 13.11 -3.70 10.69
C LYS A 18 13.50 -3.57 9.20
N VAL A 19 13.35 -2.38 8.63
CA VAL A 19 13.58 -2.13 7.19
C VAL A 19 15.00 -2.52 6.76
N ALA A 20 16.02 -2.18 7.58
CA ALA A 20 17.41 -2.57 7.31
C ALA A 20 17.63 -4.10 7.26
N TRP A 21 16.82 -4.87 8.00
CA TRP A 21 16.87 -6.34 7.97
C TRP A 21 16.19 -6.88 6.70
N LEU A 22 15.06 -6.28 6.30
CA LEU A 22 14.38 -6.61 5.04
C LEU A 22 15.25 -6.31 3.81
N GLU A 23 15.94 -5.18 3.80
CA GLU A 23 16.87 -4.77 2.73
C GLU A 23 18.06 -5.74 2.61
N ALA A 24 18.59 -6.22 3.74
CA ALA A 24 19.74 -7.13 3.75
C ALA A 24 19.41 -8.54 3.20
N PHE A 25 18.15 -8.98 3.35
CA PHE A 25 17.76 -10.35 3.01
C PHE A 25 17.18 -10.51 1.59
N ILE A 26 16.60 -9.43 1.03
CA ILE A 26 15.80 -9.49 -0.21
C ILE A 26 16.55 -8.90 -1.43
N GLY A 27 17.82 -8.50 -1.24
CA GLY A 27 18.61 -7.85 -2.28
C GLY A 27 18.42 -6.33 -2.21
N GLN A 28 19.54 -5.61 -2.19
CA GLN A 28 19.58 -4.18 -1.93
C GLN A 28 18.80 -3.38 -2.98
N HIS A 29 17.77 -2.66 -2.57
CA HIS A 29 17.52 -1.34 -3.15
C HIS A 29 18.40 -0.36 -2.37
N ARG A 30 19.51 0.05 -3.01
CA ARG A 30 20.46 1.03 -2.48
C ARG A 30 19.83 2.41 -2.57
N GLU A 31 19.15 2.84 -1.52
CA GLU A 31 18.86 4.23 -1.10
C GLU A 31 17.66 4.19 -0.13
N SER A 32 17.57 4.89 1.00
CA SER A 32 18.31 6.06 1.47
C SER A 32 17.93 6.40 2.93
N THR A 33 18.62 7.37 3.53
CA THR A 33 18.19 8.01 4.78
C THR A 33 16.87 8.79 4.64
N LEU A 34 16.39 9.04 3.41
CA LEU A 34 15.23 9.87 3.11
C LEU A 34 13.92 9.09 3.29
N PRO A 35 12.82 9.77 3.66
CA PRO A 35 11.51 9.14 3.70
C PRO A 35 11.07 8.71 2.29
N PRO A 36 10.38 7.56 2.16
CA PRO A 36 9.73 7.20 0.90
C PRO A 36 8.57 8.16 0.58
N PRO A 37 7.97 8.07 -0.63
CA PRO A 37 6.77 8.81 -0.97
C PRO A 37 5.67 8.61 0.08
N ALA A 38 4.94 9.70 0.38
CA ALA A 38 3.80 9.70 1.28
C ALA A 38 2.53 10.11 0.52
N PHE A 39 1.42 9.40 0.72
CA PHE A 39 0.17 9.65 0.00
C PHE A 39 -1.07 9.27 0.83
N SER A 40 -2.22 9.89 0.50
CA SER A 40 -3.55 9.48 0.95
C SER A 40 -4.27 8.74 -0.18
N PHE A 41 -5.10 7.75 0.15
CA PHE A 41 -5.81 6.94 -0.86
C PHE A 41 -6.94 7.66 -1.59
N ALA A 42 -7.47 8.75 -1.01
CA ALA A 42 -8.56 9.52 -1.57
C ALA A 42 -8.37 11.01 -1.25
N PRO A 43 -8.89 11.92 -2.09
CA PRO A 43 -8.90 13.34 -1.78
C PRO A 43 -9.92 13.71 -0.70
N GLU A 44 -11.00 12.94 -0.53
CA GLU A 44 -11.99 13.16 0.52
C GLU A 44 -11.46 12.69 1.90
N PRO A 45 -11.35 13.57 2.92
CA PRO A 45 -10.76 13.23 4.21
C PRO A 45 -11.34 11.98 4.88
N HIS A 46 -12.66 11.85 4.91
CA HIS A 46 -13.31 10.69 5.53
C HIS A 46 -13.02 9.37 4.79
N VAL A 47 -12.96 9.41 3.45
CA VAL A 47 -12.63 8.23 2.64
C VAL A 47 -11.16 7.85 2.83
N ALA A 48 -10.26 8.84 2.84
CA ALA A 48 -8.85 8.62 3.11
C ALA A 48 -8.61 8.01 4.50
N GLN A 49 -9.32 8.51 5.52
CA GLN A 49 -9.30 7.96 6.88
C GLN A 49 -9.71 6.48 6.88
N ASP A 50 -10.89 6.17 6.35
CA ASP A 50 -11.44 4.80 6.33
C ASP A 50 -10.53 3.82 5.59
N MET A 51 -9.93 4.27 4.47
CA MET A 51 -9.00 3.45 3.70
C MET A 51 -7.66 3.25 4.40
N ALA A 52 -7.14 4.26 5.09
CA ALA A 52 -5.92 4.13 5.89
C ALA A 52 -6.13 3.18 7.08
N GLU A 53 -7.27 3.27 7.78
CA GLU A 53 -7.66 2.32 8.82
C GLU A 53 -7.80 0.89 8.27
N ALA A 54 -8.34 0.72 7.07
CA ALA A 54 -8.41 -0.58 6.42
C ALA A 54 -7.02 -1.19 6.15
N VAL A 55 -6.00 -0.38 5.84
CA VAL A 55 -4.62 -0.86 5.73
C VAL A 55 -4.09 -1.32 7.08
N LEU A 56 -4.30 -0.52 8.13
CA LEU A 56 -3.86 -0.83 9.49
C LEU A 56 -4.48 -2.13 10.02
N ASP A 57 -5.75 -2.38 9.70
CA ASP A 57 -6.48 -3.60 10.07
C ASP A 57 -6.15 -4.80 9.17
N GLY A 58 -5.35 -4.61 8.11
CA GLY A 58 -5.05 -5.65 7.12
C GLY A 58 -6.23 -6.03 6.21
N ARG A 59 -7.30 -5.22 6.19
CA ARG A 59 -8.46 -5.38 5.29
C ARG A 59 -8.16 -4.87 3.87
N ARG A 60 -7.30 -3.84 3.76
CA ARG A 60 -6.75 -3.37 2.48
C ARG A 60 -5.31 -3.86 2.33
N THR A 61 -5.10 -4.73 1.34
CA THR A 61 -3.83 -5.37 1.00
C THR A 61 -3.47 -5.21 -0.48
N ALA A 62 -4.25 -4.43 -1.23
CA ALA A 62 -3.99 -4.11 -2.62
C ALA A 62 -4.27 -2.63 -2.93
N VAL A 63 -3.63 -2.16 -4.00
CA VAL A 63 -3.79 -0.82 -4.59
C VAL A 63 -3.82 -0.98 -6.10
N SER A 64 -4.57 -0.11 -6.80
CA SER A 64 -4.47 -0.04 -8.25
C SER A 64 -4.40 1.39 -8.76
N THR A 65 -3.60 1.57 -9.79
CA THR A 65 -3.41 2.83 -10.52
C THR A 65 -3.52 2.58 -12.02
N LEU A 66 -4.03 3.53 -12.79
CA LEU A 66 -4.09 3.39 -14.24
C LEU A 66 -2.66 3.38 -14.82
N ARG A 67 -2.40 2.49 -15.78
CA ARG A 67 -1.08 2.42 -16.46
C ARG A 67 -0.74 3.74 -17.14
N SER A 68 -1.73 4.50 -17.60
CA SER A 68 -1.56 5.80 -18.25
C SER A 68 -1.00 6.89 -17.34
N GLU A 69 -1.06 6.72 -16.01
CA GLU A 69 -0.45 7.66 -15.06
C GLU A 69 1.08 7.52 -15.00
N PHE A 70 1.64 6.43 -15.55
CA PHE A 70 3.08 6.20 -15.62
C PHE A 70 3.61 6.56 -17.02
N PRO A 71 4.49 7.57 -17.13
CA PRO A 71 5.05 7.98 -18.42
C PRO A 71 5.82 6.86 -19.15
N SER A 72 6.45 5.96 -18.40
CA SER A 72 7.21 4.82 -18.91
C SER A 72 7.14 3.60 -17.99
N ASP A 73 7.62 2.45 -18.47
CA ASP A 73 7.70 1.23 -17.65
C ASP A 73 8.71 1.36 -16.49
N ASP A 74 9.72 2.24 -16.62
CA ASP A 74 10.71 2.46 -15.57
C ASP A 74 10.12 3.17 -14.34
N ASP A 75 9.02 3.89 -14.54
CA ASP A 75 8.26 4.62 -13.52
C ASP A 75 7.26 3.73 -12.76
N LEU A 76 7.04 2.49 -13.22
CA LEU A 76 6.16 1.54 -12.55
C LEU A 76 6.69 1.21 -11.15
N PRO A 77 5.78 0.99 -10.17
CA PRO A 77 6.17 0.51 -8.86
C PRO A 77 6.92 -0.83 -8.98
N ARG A 78 7.83 -1.06 -8.04
CA ARG A 78 8.67 -2.25 -8.00
C ARG A 78 8.40 -3.03 -6.72
N VAL A 79 8.50 -4.35 -6.83
CA VAL A 79 8.52 -5.21 -5.65
C VAL A 79 9.66 -4.79 -4.75
N GLY A 80 9.34 -4.41 -3.53
CA GLY A 80 10.30 -3.89 -2.58
C GLY A 80 10.05 -2.44 -2.17
N ASP A 81 9.40 -1.66 -3.03
CA ASP A 81 9.17 -0.24 -2.81
C ASP A 81 8.38 0.00 -1.52
N LEU A 82 8.77 1.06 -0.81
CA LEU A 82 8.12 1.52 0.40
C LEU A 82 7.28 2.76 0.10
N ALA A 83 6.17 2.89 0.81
CA ALA A 83 5.39 4.12 0.82
C ALA A 83 4.79 4.37 2.22
N ILE A 84 4.59 5.64 2.55
CA ILE A 84 3.91 6.08 3.77
C ILE A 84 2.45 6.39 3.42
N VAL A 85 1.52 5.76 4.13
CA VAL A 85 0.10 6.07 4.04
C VAL A 85 -0.23 7.17 5.03
N LEU A 86 -0.89 8.20 4.52
CA LEU A 86 -1.47 9.29 5.28
C LEU A 86 -2.97 9.05 5.53
N ASP A 87 -3.44 9.50 6.68
CA ASP A 87 -4.85 9.46 7.05
C ASP A 87 -5.67 10.62 6.43
N GLY A 88 -6.92 10.78 6.87
CA GLY A 88 -7.81 11.83 6.38
C GLY A 88 -7.40 13.26 6.74
N HIS A 89 -6.50 13.42 7.71
CA HIS A 89 -5.97 14.70 8.17
C HIS A 89 -4.51 14.91 7.72
N GLU A 90 -4.05 14.10 6.76
CA GLU A 90 -2.69 14.10 6.23
C GLU A 90 -1.61 13.68 7.24
N HIS A 91 -1.96 12.99 8.33
CA HIS A 91 -1.00 12.46 9.28
C HIS A 91 -0.48 11.09 8.83
N PRO A 92 0.84 10.82 8.90
CA PRO A 92 1.40 9.52 8.52
C PRO A 92 1.05 8.46 9.56
N VAL A 93 0.36 7.41 9.12
CA VAL A 93 -0.18 6.35 9.99
C VAL A 93 0.38 4.97 9.70
N ALA A 94 0.80 4.69 8.46
CA ALA A 94 1.34 3.39 8.09
C ALA A 94 2.57 3.49 7.16
N LEU A 95 3.49 2.55 7.30
CA LEU A 95 4.51 2.23 6.30
C LEU A 95 4.10 0.92 5.63
N ILE A 96 3.94 0.94 4.32
CA ILE A 96 3.61 -0.24 3.51
C ILE A 96 4.75 -0.58 2.57
N ARG A 97 4.74 -1.82 2.08
CA ARG A 97 5.68 -2.32 1.09
C ARG A 97 4.95 -3.02 -0.05
N THR A 98 5.34 -2.72 -1.28
CA THR A 98 4.88 -3.44 -2.46
C THR A 98 5.55 -4.82 -2.51
N VAL A 99 4.75 -5.87 -2.50
CA VAL A 99 5.20 -7.28 -2.48
C VAL A 99 4.90 -8.03 -3.78
N GLU A 100 4.10 -7.44 -4.67
CA GLU A 100 3.82 -7.93 -6.00
C GLU A 100 3.31 -6.79 -6.88
N VAL A 101 3.68 -6.80 -8.16
CA VAL A 101 3.19 -5.87 -9.17
C VAL A 101 2.77 -6.66 -10.40
N ARG A 102 1.56 -6.40 -10.92
CA ARG A 102 1.03 -6.97 -12.16
C ARG A 102 0.43 -5.85 -13.00
N VAL A 103 0.74 -5.80 -14.29
CA VAL A 103 0.02 -4.94 -15.25
C VAL A 103 -0.97 -5.82 -16.00
N ARG A 104 -2.25 -5.45 -15.97
CA ARG A 104 -3.34 -6.24 -16.54
C ARG A 104 -4.35 -5.34 -17.25
N PRO A 105 -5.03 -5.83 -18.29
CA PRO A 105 -6.24 -5.15 -18.78
C PRO A 105 -7.26 -5.00 -17.65
N PHE A 106 -7.97 -3.88 -17.61
CA PHE A 106 -9.00 -3.57 -16.61
C PHE A 106 -10.07 -4.67 -16.50
N ALA A 107 -10.45 -5.25 -17.64
CA ALA A 107 -11.41 -6.35 -17.71
C ALA A 107 -10.88 -7.68 -17.15
N GLU A 108 -9.56 -7.83 -16.99
CA GLU A 108 -8.89 -9.05 -16.52
C GLU A 108 -8.47 -8.99 -15.04
N VAL A 109 -8.88 -7.94 -14.31
CA VAL A 109 -8.68 -7.86 -12.86
C VAL A 109 -9.51 -8.95 -12.18
N ASP A 110 -8.90 -9.66 -11.24
CA ASP A 110 -9.51 -10.80 -10.56
C ASP A 110 -10.21 -10.41 -9.25
N GLU A 111 -11.08 -11.29 -8.77
CA GLU A 111 -11.85 -11.14 -7.53
C GLU A 111 -10.93 -11.03 -6.30
N GLN A 112 -9.75 -11.67 -6.33
CA GLN A 112 -8.80 -11.62 -5.23
C GLN A 112 -8.23 -10.21 -5.07
N HIS A 113 -7.88 -9.55 -6.18
CA HIS A 113 -7.38 -8.19 -6.18
C HIS A 113 -8.45 -7.20 -5.72
N ALA A 114 -9.67 -7.33 -6.25
CA ALA A 114 -10.80 -6.50 -5.84
C ALA A 114 -11.05 -6.57 -4.32
N ARG A 115 -11.08 -7.79 -3.75
CA ARG A 115 -11.20 -7.98 -2.29
C ARG A 115 -10.01 -7.44 -1.52
N GLY A 116 -8.80 -7.55 -2.06
CA GLY A 116 -7.59 -6.94 -1.50
C GLY A 116 -7.70 -5.42 -1.40
N GLU A 117 -8.46 -4.79 -2.29
CA GLU A 117 -8.80 -3.37 -2.23
C GLU A 117 -9.99 -3.04 -1.31
N GLY A 118 -10.54 -4.04 -0.61
CA GLY A 118 -11.69 -3.86 0.28
C GLY A 118 -13.03 -3.83 -0.46
N GLU A 119 -13.08 -4.23 -1.73
CA GLU A 119 -14.34 -4.33 -2.48
C GLU A 119 -15.04 -5.67 -2.23
N GLU A 120 -16.37 -5.62 -2.26
CA GLU A 120 -17.20 -6.82 -2.08
C GLU A 120 -17.16 -7.80 -3.26
N SER A 121 -16.84 -7.29 -4.47
CA SER A 121 -16.77 -8.06 -5.71
C SER A 121 -15.96 -7.33 -6.79
N VAL A 122 -15.48 -8.06 -7.79
CA VAL A 122 -14.83 -7.46 -8.96
C VAL A 122 -15.76 -6.52 -9.73
N GLN A 123 -17.08 -6.78 -9.76
CA GLN A 123 -18.03 -5.89 -10.44
C GLN A 123 -18.21 -4.57 -9.68
N ALA A 124 -18.18 -4.60 -8.35
CA ALA A 124 -18.19 -3.37 -7.53
C ALA A 124 -16.91 -2.56 -7.77
N TRP A 125 -15.76 -3.24 -7.76
CA TRP A 125 -14.47 -2.65 -8.07
C TRP A 125 -14.46 -1.98 -9.46
N GLN A 126 -14.94 -2.69 -10.49
CA GLN A 126 -15.01 -2.15 -11.86
C GLN A 126 -15.91 -0.91 -11.94
N ARG A 127 -17.09 -0.94 -11.30
CA ARG A 127 -17.98 0.24 -11.27
C ARG A 127 -17.32 1.44 -10.62
N ARG A 128 -16.60 1.23 -9.50
CA ARG A 128 -15.86 2.31 -8.82
C ARG A 128 -14.82 2.90 -9.77
N TYR A 129 -13.91 2.08 -10.29
CA TYR A 129 -12.81 2.53 -11.16
C TYR A 129 -13.28 3.19 -12.46
N TRP A 130 -14.35 2.67 -13.07
CA TRP A 130 -14.98 3.32 -14.22
C TRP A 130 -15.45 4.74 -13.88
N THR A 131 -16.09 4.90 -12.72
CA THR A 131 -16.70 6.18 -12.31
C THR A 131 -15.66 7.18 -11.80
N SER A 132 -14.69 6.71 -11.00
CA SER A 132 -13.76 7.57 -10.26
C SER A 132 -12.48 7.88 -11.03
N LEU A 133 -12.02 6.96 -11.88
CA LEU A 133 -10.73 7.08 -12.57
C LEU A 133 -10.89 7.20 -14.09
N GLY A 134 -12.12 7.10 -14.61
CA GLY A 134 -12.37 7.15 -16.04
C GLY A 134 -11.75 5.99 -16.80
N ALA A 135 -11.55 4.86 -16.11
CA ALA A 135 -11.10 3.62 -16.74
C ALA A 135 -12.13 3.17 -17.78
N ASP A 136 -11.66 2.67 -18.91
CA ASP A 136 -12.47 2.07 -19.96
C ASP A 136 -12.04 0.62 -20.25
N GLU A 137 -12.75 -0.06 -21.16
CA GLU A 137 -12.47 -1.46 -21.53
C GLU A 137 -11.06 -1.68 -22.10
N GLY A 138 -10.44 -0.63 -22.67
CA GLY A 138 -9.09 -0.68 -23.23
C GLY A 138 -7.99 -0.31 -22.24
N SER A 139 -8.36 0.11 -21.03
CA SER A 139 -7.42 0.59 -20.02
C SER A 139 -6.60 -0.56 -19.43
N GLU A 140 -5.30 -0.33 -19.28
CA GLU A 140 -4.44 -1.18 -18.46
C GLU A 140 -4.35 -0.62 -17.04
N VAL A 141 -4.24 -1.52 -16.08
CA VAL A 141 -4.17 -1.20 -14.67
C VAL A 141 -2.93 -1.83 -14.07
N VAL A 142 -2.20 -1.04 -13.30
CA VAL A 142 -1.10 -1.48 -12.46
C VAL A 142 -1.70 -1.92 -11.13
N LEU A 143 -1.55 -3.21 -10.83
CA LEU A 143 -2.08 -3.87 -9.66
C LEU A 143 -0.93 -4.15 -8.69
N GLU A 144 -0.97 -3.54 -7.52
CA GLU A 144 0.01 -3.77 -6.45
C GLU A 144 -0.62 -4.57 -5.33
N ARG A 145 0.07 -5.61 -4.86
CA ARG A 145 -0.18 -6.20 -3.53
C ARG A 145 0.76 -5.55 -2.54
N ILE A 146 0.22 -5.09 -1.42
CA ILE A 146 0.96 -4.38 -0.38
C ILE A 146 0.92 -5.14 0.94
N ALA A 147 1.97 -4.97 1.74
CA ALA A 147 2.06 -5.49 3.10
C ALA A 147 2.32 -4.34 4.07
N LEU A 148 1.63 -4.34 5.21
CA LEU A 148 1.90 -3.43 6.31
C LEU A 148 3.25 -3.76 6.95
N VAL A 149 4.16 -2.80 6.98
CA VAL A 149 5.49 -2.90 7.61
C VAL A 149 5.47 -2.29 9.01
N PHE A 150 4.77 -1.17 9.17
CA PHE A 150 4.62 -0.47 10.44
C PHE A 150 3.27 0.26 10.51
N PRO A 151 2.58 0.28 11.66
CA PRO A 151 2.90 -0.44 12.89
C PRO A 151 2.83 -1.96 12.70
N GLN A 152 3.66 -2.70 13.43
CA GLN A 152 3.52 -4.16 13.47
C GLN A 152 2.25 -4.48 14.27
N VAL A 153 1.29 -5.15 13.64
CA VAL A 153 0.23 -5.81 14.39
C VAL A 153 0.91 -6.86 15.24
N ALA A 154 0.80 -6.75 16.57
CA ALA A 154 1.33 -7.77 17.45
C ALA A 154 0.67 -9.09 17.04
N GLU A 155 1.46 -10.07 16.59
CA GLU A 155 0.96 -11.43 16.51
C GLU A 155 0.43 -11.77 17.90
N ALA A 156 -0.88 -12.04 17.99
CA ALA A 156 -1.51 -12.50 19.21
C ALA A 156 -0.70 -13.70 19.69
N THR A 157 0.15 -13.46 20.68
CA THR A 157 1.19 -14.41 21.06
C THR A 157 0.50 -15.49 21.86
N GLY A 158 -0.02 -16.50 21.15
CA GLY A 158 -0.47 -17.76 21.72
C GLY A 158 0.73 -18.57 22.19
N GLN A 159 1.48 -18.03 23.15
CA GLN A 159 2.58 -18.74 23.78
C GLN A 159 2.02 -19.45 25.02
N VAL A 160 1.50 -20.66 24.82
CA VAL A 160 1.26 -21.59 25.92
C VAL A 160 2.63 -22.13 26.35
N HIS A 161 3.28 -21.45 27.29
CA HIS A 161 4.37 -22.07 28.04
C HIS A 161 3.74 -23.00 29.08
N GLN A 162 3.62 -24.28 28.75
CA GLN A 162 3.64 -25.33 29.77
C GLN A 162 5.09 -25.71 30.00
N TYR A 163 5.63 -25.33 31.16
CA TYR A 163 6.76 -26.03 31.76
C TYR A 163 6.21 -26.95 32.85
N THR A 164 6.60 -28.22 32.70
CA THR A 164 6.38 -29.39 33.55
C THR A 164 6.68 -29.14 35.02
#